data_AF-A0A4U5WSR3-F1
#
_entry.id   AF-A0A4U5WSR3-F1
#
_cell.length_a   1.000
_cell.length_b   1.000
_cell.length_c   1.000
_cell.angle_alpha   90.00
_cell.angle_beta   90.00
_cell.angle_gamma   90.00
#
_symmetry.space_group_name_H-M   'P 1'
#
loop_
_entity.id
_entity.type
_entity.pdbx_description
1 polymer ?
#
loop_
_entity_poly.entity_id
_entity_poly.type
_entity_poly.pdbx_seq_one_letter_code
_entity_poly.pdbx_strand_id
1 'polypeptide(L)' 'MAFESTVHADRLRFEEEPSTDVRFPGTGERDSTSHSERSRLPRPVEPGRDYDDVTVAYRLATRVVGTPGGRPRPARE' A
#
# COMPACT_ATOMS: atom_id res chain seq x y z
N MET A 1 -5.39 -11.61 2.91
CA MET A 1 -6.35 -10.62 2.39
C MET A 1 -5.69 -9.84 1.27
N ALA A 2 -6.46 -9.42 0.27
CA ALA A 2 -5.95 -8.60 -0.84
C ALA A 2 -6.91 -7.43 -1.10
N PHE A 3 -6.36 -6.29 -1.46
CA PHE A 3 -7.05 -5.08 -1.90
C PHE A 3 -6.48 -4.67 -3.26
N GLU A 4 -7.37 -4.38 -4.20
CA GLU A 4 -7.04 -3.97 -5.55
C GLU A 4 -7.84 -2.70 -5.88
N SER A 5 -7.18 -1.75 -6.53
CA SER A 5 -7.80 -0.48 -6.94
C SER A 5 -7.19 -0.04 -8.25
N THR A 6 -8.00 0.50 -9.15
CA THR A 6 -7.54 1.12 -10.39
C THR A 6 -8.04 2.54 -10.45
N VAL A 7 -7.12 3.48 -10.67
CA VAL A 7 -7.42 4.90 -10.85
C VAL A 7 -7.09 5.30 -12.27
N HIS A 8 -8.05 5.95 -12.91
CA HIS A 8 -7.90 6.56 -14.24
C HIS A 8 -8.08 8.07 -14.11
N ALA A 9 -7.24 8.83 -14.81
CA ALA A 9 -7.34 10.28 -14.88
C ALA A 9 -6.99 10.76 -16.29
N ASP A 10 -7.88 11.57 -16.87
CA ASP A 10 -7.62 12.19 -18.17
C ASP A 10 -6.48 13.21 -18.09
N ARG A 11 -6.42 13.97 -16.98
CA ARG A 11 -5.33 14.88 -16.65
C ARG A 11 -5.01 14.86 -15.17
N LEU A 12 -3.72 14.77 -14.83
CA LEU A 12 -3.23 14.71 -13.46
C LEU A 12 -1.99 15.60 -13.32
N ARG A 13 -1.93 16.39 -12.24
CA ARG A 13 -0.77 17.19 -11.88
C ARG A 13 -0.48 17.03 -10.40
N PHE A 14 0.78 16.78 -10.09
CA PHE A 14 1.27 16.73 -8.71
C PHE A 14 1.94 18.07 -8.39
N GLU A 15 1.47 18.77 -7.37
CA GLU A 15 2.12 20.02 -6.92
C GLU A 15 3.45 19.73 -6.23
N GLU A 16 3.53 18.61 -5.51
CA GLU A 16 4.72 18.10 -4.82
C GLU A 16 4.88 16.60 -5.09
N GLU A 17 6.06 16.04 -4.81
CA GLU A 17 6.27 14.60 -4.95
C GLU A 17 5.35 13.83 -3.97
N PRO A 18 4.49 12.91 -4.46
CA PRO A 18 3.55 12.20 -3.63
C PRO A 18 4.24 11.15 -2.76
N SER A 19 3.98 11.18 -1.45
CA SER A 19 4.37 10.14 -0.50
C SER A 19 3.18 9.23 -0.19
N THR A 20 3.42 7.91 -0.14
CA THR A 20 2.37 6.91 0.14
C THR A 20 2.72 6.13 1.41
N ASP A 21 1.78 6.04 2.34
CA ASP A 21 1.93 5.31 3.60
C ASP A 21 0.76 4.32 3.80
N VAL A 22 1.06 3.09 4.21
CA VAL A 22 0.06 2.02 4.41
C VAL A 22 0.06 1.60 5.87
N ARG A 23 -1.10 1.68 6.52
CA ARG A 23 -1.27 1.34 7.95
C ARG A 23 -2.32 0.25 8.13
N PHE A 24 -2.04 -0.65 9.07
CA PHE A 24 -2.96 -1.72 9.45
C PHE A 24 -3.42 -1.53 10.89
N PRO A 25 -4.67 -1.11 11.15
CA PRO A 25 -5.19 -1.09 12.51
C PRO A 25 -5.36 -2.52 13.05
N GLY A 26 -5.06 -2.73 14.34
CA GLY A 26 -5.24 -4.01 15.05
C GLY A 26 -3.98 -4.54 15.74
N THR A 27 -4.11 -5.70 16.39
CA THR A 27 -3.00 -6.43 17.02
C THR A 27 -2.49 -7.56 16.12
N GLY A 28 -1.22 -7.96 16.31
CA GLY A 28 -0.55 -9.00 15.52
C GLY A 28 0.37 -8.42 14.45
N GLU A 29 1.54 -9.04 14.30
CA GLU A 29 2.48 -8.67 13.24
C GLU A 29 1.86 -8.92 11.87
N ARG A 30 2.23 -8.10 10.88
CA ARG A 30 1.72 -8.25 9.52
C ARG A 30 2.84 -8.33 8.52
N ASP A 31 2.69 -9.30 7.64
CA ASP A 31 3.45 -9.38 6.40
C ASP A 31 2.58 -8.76 5.30
N SER A 32 3.13 -7.76 4.61
CA SER A 32 2.41 -6.98 3.63
C SER A 32 3.31 -6.65 2.44
N THR A 33 2.77 -6.81 1.24
CA THR A 33 3.39 -6.39 -0.02
C THR A 33 2.48 -5.40 -0.71
N SER A 34 3.03 -4.25 -1.09
CA SER A 34 2.35 -3.25 -1.91
C SER A 34 3.03 -3.12 -3.26
N HIS A 35 2.23 -3.04 -4.32
CA HIS A 35 2.72 -2.88 -5.67
C HIS A 35 1.79 -1.97 -6.47
N SER A 36 2.36 -1.25 -7.42
CA SER A 36 1.59 -0.43 -8.36
C SER A 36 2.16 -0.53 -9.76
N GLU A 37 1.31 -0.89 -10.70
CA GLU A 37 1.60 -0.78 -12.13
C GLU A 37 1.08 0.58 -12.62
N ARG A 38 1.90 1.27 -13.41
CA ARG A 38 1.63 2.62 -13.89
C ARG A 38 1.75 2.67 -15.40
N SER A 39 0.75 3.25 -16.04
CA SER A 39 0.81 3.62 -17.46
C SER A 39 0.88 5.13 -17.58
N ARG A 40 1.81 5.61 -18.43
CA ARG A 40 2.08 7.03 -18.72
C ARG A 40 2.35 7.91 -17.50
N LEU A 41 2.79 7.29 -16.40
CA LEU A 41 3.18 7.99 -15.18
C LEU A 41 4.50 7.42 -14.66
N PRO A 42 5.61 8.19 -14.70
CA PRO A 42 6.91 7.70 -14.29
C PRO A 42 6.98 7.48 -12.77
N ARG A 43 8.07 6.83 -12.33
CA ARG A 43 8.46 6.75 -10.93
C ARG A 43 9.96 7.11 -10.82
N PRO A 44 10.33 8.20 -10.13
CA PRO A 44 9.46 9.18 -9.47
C PRO A 44 8.64 10.04 -10.46
N VAL A 45 7.64 10.77 -9.95
CA VAL A 45 6.92 11.79 -10.74
C VAL A 45 7.58 13.14 -10.54
N GLU A 46 7.55 13.98 -11.57
CA GLU A 46 8.04 15.36 -11.51
C GLU A 46 6.92 16.29 -11.01
N PRO A 47 7.19 17.12 -9.98
CA PRO A 47 6.27 18.17 -9.54
C PRO A 47 6.01 19.22 -10.63
N GLY A 48 4.79 19.74 -10.69
CA GLY A 48 4.38 20.79 -11.63
C GLY A 48 4.13 20.33 -13.07
N ARG A 49 4.45 19.09 -13.41
CA ARG A 49 4.20 18.50 -14.74
C ARG A 49 2.77 17.98 -14.85
N ASP A 50 2.13 18.29 -15.97
CA ASP A 50 0.85 17.70 -16.36
C ASP A 50 1.09 16.34 -17.03
N TYR A 51 0.29 15.35 -16.63
CA TYR A 51 0.26 14.01 -17.20
C TYR A 51 -1.14 13.72 -17.73
N ASP A 52 -1.21 13.19 -18.95
CA ASP A 52 -2.47 12.91 -19.63
C ASP A 52 -2.70 11.40 -19.80
N ASP A 53 -3.97 10.99 -19.72
CA ASP A 53 -4.43 9.60 -19.89
C ASP A 53 -3.62 8.62 -19.01
N VAL A 54 -3.64 8.91 -17.71
CA VAL A 54 -2.90 8.17 -16.68
C VAL A 54 -3.77 7.03 -16.14
N THR A 55 -3.14 5.87 -16.00
CA THR A 55 -3.73 4.73 -15.27
C THR A 55 -2.76 4.24 -14.20
N VAL A 56 -3.27 4.04 -13.00
CA VAL A 56 -2.54 3.41 -11.89
C VAL A 56 -3.35 2.24 -11.36
N ALA A 57 -2.83 1.03 -11.55
CA ALA A 57 -3.36 -0.19 -10.95
C ALA A 57 -2.57 -0.49 -9.68
N TYR A 58 -3.24 -0.51 -8.54
CA TYR A 58 -2.66 -0.71 -7.22
C TYR A 58 -3.11 -2.05 -6.64
N ARG A 59 -2.16 -2.79 -6.07
CA ARG A 59 -2.41 -4.05 -5.37
C ARG A 59 -1.71 -4.06 -4.02
N LEU A 60 -2.48 -4.39 -2.99
CA LEU A 60 -2.01 -4.59 -1.64
C LEU A 60 -2.38 -6.00 -1.17
N ALA A 61 -1.38 -6.83 -0.86
CA ALA A 61 -1.58 -8.14 -0.28
C ALA A 61 -1.05 -8.14 1.16
N THR A 62 -1.85 -8.64 2.10
CA THR A 62 -1.47 -8.71 3.52
C THR A 62 -1.93 -9.99 4.19
N ARG A 63 -1.15 -10.46 5.16
CA ARG A 63 -1.51 -11.54 6.08
C ARG A 63 -1.02 -11.21 7.49
N VAL A 64 -1.76 -11.65 8.49
CA VAL A 64 -1.30 -11.63 9.88
C VAL A 64 -0.27 -12.74 10.05
N VAL A 65 0.88 -12.41 10.64
CA VAL A 65 1.93 -13.35 10.99
C VAL A 65 2.08 -13.36 12.52
N GLY A 66 2.32 -14.55 13.09
CA GLY A 66 2.36 -14.78 14.53
C GLY A 66 1.07 -15.39 15.11
N THR A 67 1.23 -16.18 16.17
CA THR A 67 0.13 -16.86 16.86
C THR A 67 -0.65 -15.87 17.73
N PRO A 68 -1.98 -15.78 17.61
CA PRO A 68 -2.77 -15.07 18.60
C PRO A 68 -2.72 -15.87 19.92
N GLY A 69 -1.94 -15.40 20.91
CA GLY A 69 -2.00 -15.92 22.28
C GLY A 69 -0.72 -16.50 22.91
N GLY A 70 0.47 -16.02 22.58
CA GLY A 70 1.72 -16.48 23.21
C GLY A 70 2.14 -15.71 24.48
N ARG A 71 1.41 -15.81 25.60
CA ARG A 71 2.07 -15.73 26.93
C ARG A 71 2.04 -17.14 27.52
N PRO A 72 3.19 -17.78 27.79
CA PRO A 72 3.18 -19.04 28.52
C PRO A 72 2.59 -18.77 29.91
N ARG A 73 1.51 -19.49 30.26
CA ARG A 73 1.09 -19.58 31.66
C ARG A 73 2.23 -20.27 32.41
N PRO A 74 2.76 -19.70 33.51
CA PRO A 74 3.69 -20.44 34.34
C PRO A 74 2.95 -21.69 34.87
N ALA A 75 3.59 -22.85 34.73
CA ALA A 75 3.14 -24.06 35.40
C ALA A 75 3.09 -23.76 36.90
N ARG A 76 1.94 -24.02 37.51
CA ARG A 76 1.82 -24.02 38.97
C ARG A 76 2.36 -25.36 39.45
N GLU A 77 3.45 -25.32 40.21
CA GLU A 77 3.77 -26.35 41.22
C GLU A 77 3.24 -25.89 42.58
#